data_AF-A0A7C3SDS1-F1
#
_entry.id   AF-A0A7C3SDS1-F1
#
_cell.length_a   1.000
_cell.length_b   1.000
_cell.length_c   1.000
_cell.angle_alpha   90.00
_cell.angle_beta   90.00
_cell.angle_gamma   90.00
#
_symmetry.space_group_name_H-M   'P 1'
#
loop_
_entity.id
_entity.type
_entity.pdbx_description
1 polymer ?
#
loop_
_entity_poly.entity_id
_entity_poly.type
_entity_poly.pdbx_seq_one_letter_code
_entity_poly.pdbx_strand_id
1 'polypeptide(L)'
;MATLAEAAETLVKVCAKVSANETVLIISDKAQDAQILEALKQAVERVGAKPRVLVYDSLEGGRLPAPYDSAFNNVDVVFACSTEPFSYD
;
A
#
# COMPACT_ATOMS: atom_id res chain seq x y z
N MET A 1 -16.00 -7.77 -16.44
CA MET A 1 -15.06 -8.10 -15.36
C MET A 1 -14.11 -6.93 -15.26
N ALA A 2 -13.96 -6.30 -14.10
CA ALA A 2 -12.99 -5.22 -13.94
C ALA A 2 -11.57 -5.79 -14.00
N THR A 3 -10.67 -5.08 -14.67
CA THR A 3 -9.24 -5.37 -14.65
C THR A 3 -8.63 -4.98 -13.31
N LEU A 4 -7.44 -5.53 -13.00
CA LEU A 4 -6.72 -5.18 -11.78
C LEU A 4 -6.42 -3.67 -11.68
N ALA A 5 -6.10 -3.05 -12.80
CA ALA A 5 -5.86 -1.60 -12.87
C ALA A 5 -7.12 -0.78 -12.55
N GLU A 6 -8.28 -1.16 -13.09
CA GLU A 6 -9.56 -0.49 -12.80
C GLU A 6 -9.97 -0.66 -11.32
N ALA A 7 -9.71 -1.84 -10.76
CA ALA A 7 -9.97 -2.11 -9.34
C ALA A 7 -9.06 -1.24 -8.44
N ALA A 8 -7.76 -1.17 -8.74
CA ALA A 8 -6.82 -0.32 -8.02
C ALA A 8 -7.19 1.16 -8.12
N GLU A 9 -7.56 1.64 -9.31
CA GLU A 9 -8.02 3.02 -9.49
C GLU A 9 -9.29 3.31 -8.69
N THR A 10 -10.26 2.40 -8.67
CA THR A 10 -11.49 2.56 -7.88
C THR A 10 -11.15 2.63 -6.39
N LEU A 11 -10.29 1.73 -5.90
CA LEU A 11 -9.86 1.70 -4.51
C LEU A 11 -9.18 3.03 -4.11
N VAL A 12 -8.22 3.50 -4.90
CA VAL A 12 -7.44 4.72 -4.60
C VAL A 12 -8.30 5.98 -4.73
N LYS A 13 -9.01 6.16 -5.85
CA LYS A 13 -9.73 7.40 -6.17
C LYS A 13 -11.09 7.50 -5.49
N VAL A 14 -11.83 6.40 -5.44
CA VAL A 14 -13.25 6.43 -5.03
C VAL A 14 -13.39 6.04 -3.57
N CYS A 15 -12.78 4.92 -3.18
CA CYS A 15 -12.94 4.38 -1.83
C CYS A 15 -12.10 5.17 -0.82
N ALA A 16 -10.79 5.30 -1.07
CA ALA A 16 -9.87 6.01 -0.20
C ALA A 16 -9.84 7.53 -0.43
N LYS A 17 -10.35 7.99 -1.59
CA LYS A 17 -10.39 9.41 -1.98
C LYS A 17 -9.03 10.10 -1.93
N VAL A 18 -7.99 9.38 -2.34
CA VAL A 18 -6.63 9.90 -2.34
C VAL A 18 -6.52 11.14 -3.23
N SER A 19 -5.84 12.18 -2.72
CA SER A 19 -5.62 13.44 -3.43
C SER A 19 -4.14 13.67 -3.77
N ALA A 20 -3.87 14.54 -4.75
CA ALA A 20 -2.53 14.72 -5.33
C ALA A 20 -1.43 15.17 -4.35
N ASN A 21 -1.79 15.70 -3.18
CA ASN A 21 -0.81 16.18 -2.20
C ASN A 21 -0.53 15.18 -1.08
N GLU A 22 -1.22 14.05 -1.07
CA GLU A 22 -1.09 13.04 -0.02
C GLU A 22 0.12 12.14 -0.24
N THR A 23 0.72 11.74 0.87
CA THR A 23 1.71 10.67 0.94
C THR A 23 1.01 9.37 1.29
N VAL A 24 1.12 8.38 0.41
CA VAL A 24 0.44 7.09 0.55
C VAL A 24 1.46 6.01 0.84
N LEU A 25 1.29 5.27 1.93
CA LEU A 25 2.09 4.08 2.23
C LEU A 25 1.37 2.84 1.73
N ILE A 26 2.05 2.02 0.93
CA ILE A 26 1.59 0.71 0.50
C ILE A 26 2.44 -0.33 1.21
N ILE A 27 1.80 -1.21 1.99
CA ILE A 27 2.43 -2.27 2.78
C ILE A 27 2.06 -3.61 2.15
N SER A 28 3.08 -4.43 1.86
CA SER A 28 2.92 -5.76 1.27
C SER A 28 3.96 -6.73 1.81
N ASP A 29 3.69 -8.03 1.71
CA ASP A 29 4.70 -9.07 1.85
C ASP A 29 5.26 -9.51 0.49
N LYS A 30 6.41 -10.19 0.50
CA LYS A 30 7.06 -10.75 -0.70
C LYS A 30 6.27 -11.86 -1.39
N ALA A 31 5.34 -12.53 -0.70
CA ALA A 31 4.54 -13.60 -1.29
C ALA A 31 3.32 -13.06 -2.06
N GLN A 32 3.00 -11.77 -1.91
CA GLN A 32 1.95 -11.11 -2.66
C GLN A 32 2.25 -11.07 -4.16
N ASP A 33 1.18 -11.11 -4.97
CA ASP A 33 1.28 -10.89 -6.41
C ASP A 33 1.83 -9.48 -6.71
N ALA A 34 3.00 -9.43 -7.36
CA ALA A 34 3.66 -8.19 -7.76
C ALA A 34 2.79 -7.31 -8.65
N GLN A 35 1.84 -7.89 -9.41
CA GLN A 35 0.91 -7.12 -10.23
C GLN A 35 -0.08 -6.32 -9.39
N ILE A 36 -0.47 -6.81 -8.21
CA ILE A 36 -1.35 -6.09 -7.28
C ILE A 36 -0.63 -4.86 -6.73
N LEU A 37 0.60 -5.05 -6.27
CA LEU A 37 1.43 -3.97 -5.73
C LEU A 37 1.68 -2.89 -6.80
N GLU A 38 2.05 -3.30 -8.01
CA GLU A 38 2.30 -2.37 -9.11
C GLU A 38 1.02 -1.64 -9.55
N ALA A 39 -0.13 -2.32 -9.61
CA ALA A 39 -1.39 -1.68 -9.94
C ALA A 39 -1.79 -0.61 -8.90
N LEU A 40 -1.61 -0.88 -7.61
CA LEU A 40 -1.85 0.09 -6.54
C LEU A 40 -0.91 1.29 -6.65
N LYS A 41 0.39 1.03 -6.83
CA LYS A 41 1.39 2.09 -6.99
C LYS A 41 1.06 3.00 -8.16
N GLN A 42 0.74 2.43 -9.34
CA GLN A 42 0.35 3.20 -10.51
C GLN A 42 -0.93 3.98 -10.29
N ALA A 43 -1.93 3.42 -9.59
CA ALA A 43 -3.17 4.13 -9.29
C ALA A 43 -2.92 5.36 -8.40
N VAL A 44 -2.03 5.25 -7.40
CA VAL A 44 -1.59 6.36 -6.54
C VAL A 44 -0.85 7.43 -7.35
N GLU A 45 0.09 7.04 -8.21
CA GLU A 45 0.82 7.98 -9.06
C GLU A 45 -0.12 8.71 -10.03
N ARG A 46 -1.11 8.02 -10.59
CA ARG A 46 -2.10 8.61 -11.52
C ARG A 46 -3.00 9.67 -10.87
N VAL A 47 -3.21 9.63 -9.55
CA VAL A 47 -3.92 10.70 -8.83
C VAL A 47 -3.01 11.86 -8.45
N GLY A 48 -1.71 11.76 -8.75
CA GLY A 48 -0.69 12.76 -8.42
C GLY A 48 -0.09 12.62 -7.03
N ALA A 49 -0.55 11.66 -6.22
CA ALA A 49 -0.05 11.41 -4.88
C ALA A 49 1.33 10.74 -4.90
N LYS A 50 2.01 10.73 -3.74
CA LYS A 50 3.36 10.15 -3.59
C LYS A 50 3.30 8.77 -2.95
N PRO A 51 3.49 7.67 -3.72
CA PRO A 51 3.56 6.34 -3.13
C PRO A 51 4.88 6.13 -2.39
N ARG A 52 4.80 5.54 -1.20
CA ARG A 52 5.89 4.90 -0.48
C ARG A 52 5.55 3.44 -0.36
N VAL A 53 6.53 2.57 -0.55
CA VAL A 53 6.30 1.12 -0.53
C VAL A 53 7.15 0.49 0.57
N LEU A 54 6.52 -0.31 1.41
CA LEU A 54 7.16 -1.19 2.38
C LEU A 54 6.84 -2.62 1.99
N VAL A 55 7.87 -3.38 1.60
CA VAL A 55 7.75 -4.83 1.36
C VAL A 55 8.52 -5.57 2.43
N TYR A 56 7.86 -6.47 3.15
CA TYR A 56 8.49 -7.30 4.17
C TYR A 56 8.58 -8.77 3.73
N ASP A 57 9.54 -9.48 4.30
CA ASP A 57 9.81 -10.89 3.96
C ASP A 57 8.94 -11.84 4.79
N SER A 58 8.82 -11.55 6.08
CA SER A 58 8.13 -12.36 7.07
C SER A 58 7.75 -11.52 8.28
N LEU A 59 6.68 -11.90 8.96
CA LEU A 59 6.28 -11.32 10.24
C LEU A 59 6.80 -12.15 11.42
N GLU A 60 7.43 -11.51 12.39
CA GLU A 60 7.73 -12.14 13.68
C GLU A 60 6.62 -11.83 14.67
N GLY A 61 5.90 -12.86 15.14
CA GLY A 61 4.76 -12.67 16.04
C GLY A 61 3.63 -11.82 15.44
N GLY A 62 3.49 -11.80 14.11
CA GLY A 62 2.50 -10.99 13.41
C GLY A 62 2.83 -9.50 13.34
N ARG A 63 4.10 -9.11 13.57
CA ARG A 63 4.54 -7.71 13.57
C ARG A 63 5.42 -7.38 12.36
N LEU A 64 5.30 -6.14 11.88
CA LEU A 64 6.18 -5.62 10.83
C LEU A 64 7.64 -5.58 11.33
N PRO A 65 8.61 -5.97 10.49
CA PRO A 65 10.02 -5.91 10.87
C PRO A 65 10.49 -4.45 11.00
N ALA A 66 11.32 -4.18 12.01
CA ALA A 66 11.96 -2.89 12.18
C ALA A 66 12.96 -2.60 11.03
N PRO A 67 13.16 -1.33 10.63
CA PRO A 67 12.54 -0.12 11.16
C PRO A 67 11.28 0.31 10.38
N TYR A 68 10.09 -0.17 10.78
CA TYR A 68 8.83 0.19 10.12
C TYR A 68 8.32 1.59 10.50
N ASP A 69 8.63 2.10 11.70
CA ASP A 69 8.14 3.41 12.18
C ASP A 69 8.45 4.55 11.22
N SER A 70 9.65 4.52 10.63
CA SER A 70 10.09 5.50 9.64
C SER A 70 9.22 5.52 8.38
N ALA A 71 8.60 4.38 8.03
CA ALA A 71 7.69 4.25 6.90
C ALA A 71 6.37 4.96 7.13
N PHE A 72 5.88 5.00 8.38
CA PHE A 72 4.62 5.65 8.76
C PHE A 72 4.74 7.16 8.98
N ASN A 73 5.96 7.70 9.14
CA ASN A 73 6.17 9.14 9.29
C ASN A 73 5.64 9.94 8.09
N ASN A 74 4.81 10.96 8.35
CA ASN A 74 4.22 11.84 7.34
C ASN A 74 3.43 11.09 6.25
N VAL A 75 2.64 10.08 6.64
CA VAL A 75 1.74 9.34 5.75
C VAL A 75 0.30 9.75 6.03
N ASP A 76 -0.45 10.03 4.98
CA ASP A 76 -1.86 10.42 5.06
C ASP A 76 -2.79 9.21 4.89
N VAL A 77 -2.40 8.25 4.04
CA VAL A 77 -3.20 7.05 3.71
C VAL A 77 -2.32 5.81 3.70
N VAL A 78 -2.82 4.72 4.29
CA VAL A 78 -2.15 3.41 4.29
C VAL A 78 -3.00 2.39 3.54
N PHE A 79 -2.41 1.74 2.53
CA PHE A 79 -2.95 0.53 1.92
C PHE A 79 -2.17 -0.69 2.41
N ALA A 80 -2.84 -1.59 3.12
CA ALA A 80 -2.32 -2.89 3.47
C ALA A 80 -2.81 -3.91 2.44
N CYS A 81 -1.90 -4.47 1.64
CA CYS A 81 -2.19 -5.50 0.65
C CYS A 81 -1.30 -6.73 0.88
N SER A 82 -1.30 -7.25 2.09
CA SER A 82 -0.57 -8.47 2.45
C SER A 82 -1.43 -9.73 2.31
N THR A 83 -0.77 -10.87 2.17
CA THR A 83 -1.36 -12.22 2.14
C THR A 83 -1.72 -12.73 3.53
N GLU A 84 -1.09 -12.17 4.58
CA GLU A 84 -1.34 -12.46 5.98
C GLU A 84 -1.61 -11.18 6.79
N PRO A 85 -2.43 -11.25 7.86
CA PRO A 85 -2.70 -10.11 8.72
C PRO A 85 -1.45 -9.73 9.53
N PHE A 86 -1.23 -8.42 9.71
CA PHE A 86 -0.15 -7.89 10.54
C PHE A 86 -0.66 -6.85 11.54
N SER A 87 0.14 -6.63 12.57
CA SER A 87 -0.02 -5.60 13.60
C SER A 87 1.16 -4.62 13.56
N TYR A 88 0.90 -3.38 13.94
CA TYR A 88 1.90 -2.30 14.00
C TYR A 88 1.78 -1.46 15.29
N ASP A 89 1.06 -1.99 16.30
CA ASP A 89 0.84 -1.42 17.64
C ASP A 89 2.00 -1.62 18.62
#